data_AF-A0A3D1AF95-F1
#
_entry.id   AF-A0A3D1AF95-F1
#
_cell.length_a   1.000
_cell.length_b   1.000
_cell.length_c   1.000
_cell.angle_alpha   90.00
_cell.angle_beta   90.00
_cell.angle_gamma   90.00
#
_symmetry.space_group_name_H-M   'P 1'
#
loop_
_entity.id
_entity.type
_entity.pdbx_description
1 polymer ?
#
loop_
_entity_poly.entity_id
_entity_poly.type
_entity_poly.pdbx_seq_one_letter_code
_entity_poly.pdbx_strand_id
1 'polypeptide(L)'
;MGSYIPNNLSERDQMLQAIGLKTVDELYAQIPDEIKVKELQLPDGMSELEVSRYIRKKADRNVRFKTIFRGAGAYHHYIPAIVKSITGKEEFVTAYTPYQAEIS
;
A
#
# COMPACT_ATOMS: atom_id res chain seq x y z
N MET A 1 -6.57 -3.88 15.46
CA MET A 1 -6.11 -3.22 14.21
C MET A 1 -4.77 -3.83 13.89
N GLY A 2 -4.62 -4.50 12.74
CA GLY A 2 -3.41 -5.27 12.42
C GLY A 2 -2.25 -4.36 12.01
N SER A 3 -1.03 -4.72 12.39
CA SER A 3 0.18 -4.14 11.83
C SER A 3 0.31 -4.56 10.36
N TYR A 4 0.78 -3.66 9.49
CA TYR A 4 1.11 -4.01 8.09
C TYR A 4 2.17 -5.10 8.01
N ILE A 5 3.16 -5.04 8.91
CA ILE A 5 4.15 -6.11 9.05
C ILE A 5 3.51 -7.20 9.92
N PRO A 6 3.26 -8.41 9.40
CA PRO A 6 2.57 -9.46 10.13
C PRO A 6 3.45 -10.06 11.24
N ASN A 7 4.77 -10.07 11.03
CA ASN A 7 5.72 -10.69 11.95
C ASN A 7 5.92 -9.87 13.21
N ASN A 8 5.66 -10.49 14.36
CA ASN A 8 5.94 -9.93 15.68
C ASN A 8 7.44 -10.01 16.04
N LEU A 9 7.83 -9.43 17.18
CA LEU A 9 9.24 -9.37 17.59
C LEU A 9 9.84 -10.78 17.80
N SER A 10 9.10 -11.70 18.41
CA SER A 10 9.59 -13.07 18.65
C SER A 10 9.81 -13.83 17.34
N GLU A 11 8.94 -13.65 16.35
CA GLU A 11 9.11 -14.28 15.03
C GLU A 11 10.33 -13.71 14.31
N ARG A 12 10.58 -12.40 14.44
CA ARG A 12 11.78 -11.76 13.87
C ARG A 12 13.06 -12.30 14.53
N ASP A 13 13.07 -12.43 15.85
CA ASP A 13 14.22 -12.96 16.58
C ASP A 13 14.50 -14.42 16.20
N GLN A 14 13.46 -15.24 16.03
CA GLN A 14 13.58 -16.63 15.55
C GLN A 14 14.15 -16.69 14.13
N MET A 15 13.66 -15.83 13.23
CA MET A 15 14.18 -15.75 11.86
C MET A 15 15.65 -15.33 11.82
N LEU A 16 16.06 -14.35 12.65
CA LEU A 16 17.45 -13.91 12.76
C LEU A 16 18.36 -15.02 13.31
N GLN A 17 17.93 -15.72 14.36
CA GLN A 17 18.66 -16.85 14.93
C GLN A 17 18.83 -17.99 13.91
N ALA A 18 17.80 -18.28 13.12
CA ALA A 18 17.85 -19.33 12.10
C ALA A 18 18.91 -19.09 11.02
N ILE A 19 19.25 -17.82 10.75
CA ILE A 19 20.32 -17.42 9.82
C ILE A 19 21.62 -16.99 10.52
N GLY A 20 21.72 -17.18 11.84
CA GLY A 20 22.93 -16.90 12.62
C GLY A 20 23.21 -15.43 12.90
N LEU A 21 22.22 -14.55 12.75
CA LEU A 21 22.34 -13.10 12.99
C LEU A 21 21.71 -12.69 14.33
N LYS A 22 22.16 -11.56 14.86
CA LYS A 22 21.64 -11.00 16.13
C LYS A 22 20.78 -9.77 15.94
N THR A 23 20.98 -9.04 14.86
CA THR A 23 20.30 -7.77 14.59
C THR A 23 19.84 -7.69 13.14
N VAL A 24 18.81 -6.88 12.88
CA VAL A 24 18.35 -6.61 11.52
C VAL A 24 19.42 -5.88 10.70
N ASP A 25 20.25 -5.04 11.33
CA ASP A 25 21.31 -4.30 10.63
C ASP A 25 22.37 -5.22 10.02
N GLU A 26 22.61 -6.40 10.62
CA GLU A 26 23.50 -7.41 10.06
C GLU A 26 23.02 -7.96 8.70
N LEU A 27 21.71 -7.94 8.41
CA LEU A 27 21.16 -8.33 7.09
C LEU A 27 21.64 -7.39 5.97
N TYR A 28 21.96 -6.15 6.32
CA TYR A 28 22.32 -5.09 5.38
C TYR A 28 23.83 -4.83 5.33
N ALA A 29 24.66 -5.74 5.86
CA ALA A 29 26.12 -5.60 5.90
C ALA A 29 26.78 -5.43 4.52
N GLN A 30 26.12 -5.91 3.46
CA GLN A 30 26.61 -5.76 2.07
C GLN A 30 26.38 -4.36 1.48
N ILE A 31 25.53 -3.55 2.10
CA ILE A 31 25.26 -2.19 1.68
C ILE A 31 26.35 -1.29 2.32
N PRO A 32 27.17 -0.57 1.52
CA PRO A 32 28.16 0.36 2.06
C PRO A 32 27.51 1.46 2.91
N ASP A 33 28.15 1.84 4.02
CA ASP A 33 27.59 2.83 4.95
C ASP A 33 27.47 4.23 4.33
N GLU A 34 28.30 4.54 3.33
CA GLU A 34 28.29 5.82 2.62
C GLU A 34 27.01 6.06 1.82
N ILE A 35 26.32 4.98 1.42
CA ILE A 35 25.06 5.06 0.66
C ILE A 35 23.82 4.77 1.50
N LYS A 36 23.99 4.41 2.79
CA LYS A 36 22.87 4.19 3.70
C LYS A 36 22.25 5.52 4.10
N VAL A 37 20.93 5.61 3.97
CA VAL A 37 20.16 6.74 4.48
C VAL A 37 19.88 6.50 5.97
N LYS A 38 20.30 7.44 6.83
CA LYS A 38 20.11 7.33 8.30
C LYS A 38 18.66 7.58 8.72
N GLU A 39 18.03 8.56 8.09
CA GLU A 39 16.65 8.96 8.39
C GLU A 39 15.98 9.52 7.13
N LEU A 40 14.67 9.31 7.05
CA LEU A 40 13.85 9.91 6.01
C LEU A 40 13.18 11.16 6.58
N GLN A 41 13.25 12.28 5.86
CA GLN A 41 12.57 13.53 6.23
C GLN A 41 11.07 13.44 5.93
N LEU A 42 10.37 12.60 6.70
CA LEU A 42 8.93 12.36 6.57
C LEU A 42 8.21 12.82 7.84
N PRO A 43 6.94 13.28 7.74
CA PRO A 43 6.11 13.50 8.91
C PRO A 43 5.89 12.21 9.71
N ASP A 44 5.53 12.36 10.98
CA ASP A 44 5.16 11.23 11.82
C ASP A 44 4.00 10.41 11.22
N GLY A 45 4.04 9.10 11.49
CA GLY A 45 3.00 8.18 11.10
C GLY A 45 1.65 8.56 11.72
N MET A 46 0.59 8.42 10.92
CA MET A 46 -0.79 8.58 11.37
C MET A 46 -1.44 7.21 11.53
N SER A 47 -2.37 7.09 12.48
CA SER A 47 -3.25 5.92 12.55
C SER A 47 -4.12 5.79 11.30
N GLU A 48 -4.62 4.59 11.01
CA GLU A 48 -5.50 4.33 9.86
C GLU A 48 -6.70 5.30 9.82
N LEU A 49 -7.30 5.57 10.97
CA LEU A 49 -8.43 6.47 11.10
C LEU A 49 -8.06 7.93 10.81
N GLU A 50 -6.90 8.37 11.27
CA GLU A 50 -6.37 9.72 10.98
C GLU A 50 -6.06 9.88 9.50
N VAL A 51 -5.40 8.90 8.87
CA VAL A 51 -5.13 8.91 7.42
C VAL A 51 -6.43 8.99 6.63
N SER A 52 -7.43 8.18 6.98
CA SER A 52 -8.74 8.18 6.30
C SER A 52 -9.42 9.55 6.37
N ARG A 53 -9.43 10.19 7.55
CA ARG A 53 -10.00 11.53 7.74
C ARG A 53 -9.20 12.59 7.00
N TYR A 54 -7.87 12.52 7.04
CA TYR A 54 -6.97 13.46 6.39
C TYR A 54 -7.19 13.47 4.87
N ILE A 55 -7.21 12.29 4.23
CA ILE A 55 -7.41 12.16 2.79
C ILE A 55 -8.81 12.61 2.37
N ARG A 56 -9.87 12.26 3.13
CA ARG A 56 -11.23 12.75 2.86
C ARG A 56 -11.30 14.27 2.87
N LYS A 57 -10.73 14.92 3.89
CA LYS A 57 -10.68 16.38 3.99
C LYS A 57 -9.94 17.04 2.83
N LYS A 58 -8.88 16.40 2.30
CA LYS A 58 -8.20 16.89 1.08
C LYS A 58 -9.09 16.73 -0.15
N ALA A 59 -9.73 15.58 -0.31
CA ALA A 59 -10.61 15.30 -1.45
C ALA A 59 -11.82 16.26 -1.52
N ASP A 60 -12.34 16.69 -0.38
CA ASP A 60 -13.46 17.66 -0.29
C ASP A 60 -13.12 19.05 -0.85
N ARG A 61 -11.84 19.37 -1.06
CA ARG A 61 -11.41 20.61 -1.72
C ARG A 61 -11.60 20.57 -3.23
N ASN A 62 -11.84 19.41 -3.82
CA ASN A 62 -12.03 19.26 -5.26
C ASN A 62 -13.41 19.76 -5.68
N VAL A 63 -13.48 20.46 -6.81
CA VAL A 63 -14.75 20.82 -7.44
C VAL A 63 -15.29 19.62 -8.21
N ARG A 64 -16.45 19.12 -7.81
CA ARG A 64 -17.16 18.02 -8.49
C ARG A 64 -18.22 18.60 -9.42
N PHE A 65 -17.96 18.55 -10.72
CA PHE A 65 -18.92 18.96 -11.74
C PHE A 65 -19.99 17.88 -11.92
N LYS A 66 -21.27 18.27 -11.88
CA LYS A 66 -22.39 17.35 -12.17
C LYS A 66 -22.40 16.88 -13.63
N THR A 67 -21.84 17.68 -14.52
CA THR A 67 -21.83 17.42 -15.96
C THR A 67 -20.53 17.93 -16.56
N ILE A 68 -19.92 17.14 -17.44
CA ILE A 68 -18.63 17.44 -18.07
C ILE A 68 -18.74 17.13 -19.57
N PHE A 69 -18.56 18.15 -20.41
CA PHE A 69 -18.62 18.04 -21.89
C PHE A 69 -17.29 18.36 -22.57
N ARG A 70 -16.20 18.45 -21.81
CA ARG A 70 -14.87 18.80 -22.36
C ARG A 70 -14.30 17.72 -23.29
N GLY A 71 -14.74 16.46 -23.16
CA GLY A 71 -14.28 15.35 -23.98
C GLY A 71 -12.77 15.10 -23.85
N ALA A 72 -12.07 15.00 -24.99
CA ALA A 72 -10.64 14.71 -25.08
C ALA A 72 -10.24 13.33 -24.53
N GLY A 73 -11.02 12.29 -24.85
CA GLY A 73 -10.73 10.90 -24.49
C GLY A 73 -11.26 10.47 -23.11
N ALA A 74 -11.85 11.38 -22.33
CA ALA A 74 -12.52 11.05 -21.08
C ALA A 74 -13.97 11.57 -21.08
N TYR A 75 -14.93 10.70 -20.79
CA TYR A 75 -16.36 11.00 -20.87
C TYR A 75 -17.08 10.53 -19.61
N HIS A 76 -17.91 11.41 -19.06
CA HIS A 76 -18.72 11.07 -17.89
C HIS A 76 -19.80 10.06 -18.30
N HIS A 77 -19.86 8.93 -17.58
CA HIS A 77 -20.83 7.86 -17.83
C HIS A 77 -21.27 7.24 -16.51
N TYR A 78 -22.42 6.57 -16.55
CA TYR A 78 -22.93 5.84 -15.40
C TYR A 78 -22.07 4.61 -15.11
N ILE A 79 -21.59 4.49 -13.87
CA ILE A 79 -20.91 3.30 -13.38
C ILE A 79 -21.94 2.47 -12.59
N PRO A 80 -22.32 1.27 -13.06
CA PRO A 80 -23.26 0.41 -12.35
C PRO A 80 -22.79 0.07 -10.93
N ALA A 81 -23.72 0.03 -9.98
CA ALA A 81 -23.40 -0.23 -8.57
C ALA A 81 -22.61 -1.53 -8.34
N ILE A 82 -22.86 -2.57 -9.17
CA ILE A 82 -22.16 -3.85 -9.10
C ILE A 82 -20.66 -3.76 -9.39
N VAL A 83 -20.21 -2.76 -10.17
CA VAL A 83 -18.78 -2.59 -10.49
C VAL A 83 -17.98 -2.43 -9.21
N LYS A 84 -18.49 -1.67 -8.23
CA LYS A 84 -17.80 -1.47 -6.95
C LYS A 84 -17.60 -2.78 -6.18
N SER A 85 -18.56 -3.69 -6.27
CA SER A 85 -18.46 -5.01 -5.65
C SER A 85 -17.39 -5.87 -6.32
N ILE A 86 -17.24 -5.79 -7.64
CA ILE A 86 -16.20 -6.51 -8.39
C ILE A 86 -14.82 -5.93 -8.08
N THR A 87 -14.66 -4.61 -8.17
CA THR A 87 -13.37 -3.94 -7.92
C THR A 87 -12.95 -3.96 -6.45
N GLY A 88 -13.84 -4.35 -5.54
CA GLY A 88 -13.56 -4.48 -4.11
C GLY A 88 -13.19 -5.90 -3.66
N LYS A 89 -13.25 -6.89 -4.55
CA LYS A 89 -12.88 -8.27 -4.23
C LYS A 89 -11.36 -8.43 -4.21
N GLU A 90 -10.84 -9.00 -3.13
CA GLU A 90 -9.41 -9.19 -2.91
C GLU A 90 -8.76 -10.05 -4.00
N GLU A 91 -9.48 -11.06 -4.50
CA GLU A 91 -8.95 -11.97 -5.54
C GLU A 91 -8.64 -11.23 -6.86
N PHE A 92 -9.40 -10.18 -7.18
CA PHE A 92 -9.19 -9.41 -8.42
C PHE A 92 -8.17 -8.28 -8.27
N VAL A 93 -7.86 -7.82 -7.05
CA VAL A 93 -6.97 -6.67 -6.82
C VAL A 93 -5.59 -7.06 -6.30
N THR A 94 -5.44 -8.27 -5.77
CA THR A 94 -4.16 -8.77 -5.24
C THR A 94 -3.44 -9.71 -6.21
N ALA A 95 -4.16 -10.35 -7.13
CA ALA A 95 -3.56 -11.17 -8.18
C ALA A 95 -2.67 -10.31 -9.11
N TYR A 96 -1.60 -10.93 -9.61
CA TYR A 96 -0.69 -10.30 -10.56
C TYR A 96 -0.87 -10.90 -11.97
N THR A 97 0.10 -10.72 -12.86
CA THR A 97 0.10 -11.34 -14.19
C THR A 97 -0.19 -12.84 -14.08
N PRO A 98 -1.14 -13.37 -14.89
CA PRO A 98 -1.59 -14.76 -14.78
C PRO A 98 -0.58 -15.73 -15.40
N TYR A 99 0.61 -15.85 -14.79
CA TYR A 99 1.66 -16.79 -15.22
C TYR A 99 1.31 -18.26 -14.94
N GLN A 100 0.37 -18.52 -14.03
CA GLN A 100 -0.11 -19.85 -13.66
C GLN A 100 -1.57 -19.99 -14.07
N ALA A 101 -1.81 -20.41 -15.31
CA ALA A 101 -3.13 -20.38 -15.94
C ALA A 101 -4.19 -21.22 -15.19
N GLU A 102 -3.79 -22.24 -14.46
CA GLU A 102 -4.67 -23.15 -13.71
C GLU A 102 -5.29 -22.51 -12.46
N ILE A 103 -4.69 -21.43 -11.96
CA ILE A 103 -5.06 -20.75 -10.71
C ILE A 103 -5.16 -19.23 -10.88
N SER A 104 -5.39 -18.79 -12.13
CA SER A 104 -5.57 -17.38 -12.50
C SER A 104 -7.02 -17.04 -12.83
#